data_AF-T0ZKY0-F1
#
_entry.id   AF-T0ZKY0-F1
#
_cell.length_a   1.000
_cell.length_b   1.000
_cell.length_c   1.000
_cell.angle_alpha   90.00
_cell.angle_beta   90.00
_cell.angle_gamma   90.00
#
_symmetry.space_group_name_H-M   'P 1'
#
loop_
_entity.id
_entity.type
_entity.pdbx_description
1 polymer ?
#
loop_
_entity_poly.entity_id
_entity_poly.type
_entity_poly.pdbx_seq_one_letter_code
_entity_poly.pdbx_strand_id
1 'polypeptide(L)' 'MGDDEKTRRAWDGDWFTVGDLGRVDSEGYVYLDGRRTDLIISGGQNVYPAEIEAILGALPGVELLAA' A
#
# COMPACT_ATOMS: atom_id res chain seq x y z
N MET A 1 0.54 18.90 12.35
CA MET A 1 0.08 18.39 13.66
C MET A 1 -1.30 18.98 13.88
N GLY A 2 -2.32 18.18 14.22
CA GLY A 2 -3.70 18.69 14.43
C GLY A 2 -4.73 18.34 13.35
N ASP A 3 -4.64 17.15 12.75
CA ASP A 3 -5.73 16.60 11.94
C ASP A 3 -6.44 15.48 12.73
N ASP A 4 -7.43 15.89 13.51
CA ASP A 4 -8.20 15.00 14.39
C ASP A 4 -9.03 13.99 13.59
N GLU A 5 -9.41 14.33 12.36
CA GLU A 5 -10.15 13.44 11.48
C GLU A 5 -9.24 12.34 10.95
N LYS A 6 -8.06 12.69 10.43
CA LYS A 6 -7.07 11.69 10.02
C LYS A 6 -6.65 10.81 11.19
N THR A 7 -6.53 11.38 12.38
CA THR A 7 -6.25 10.63 13.61
C THR A 7 -7.38 9.63 13.87
N ARG A 8 -8.65 10.06 13.89
CA ARG A 8 -9.80 9.17 14.09
C ARG A 8 -9.88 8.05 13.05
N ARG A 9 -9.62 8.33 11.77
CA ARG A 9 -9.67 7.35 10.67
C ARG A 9 -8.55 6.29 10.73
N ALA A 10 -7.52 6.51 11.54
CA ALA A 10 -6.44 5.54 11.74
C ALA A 10 -6.77 4.51 12.83
N TRP A 11 -7.84 4.71 13.60
CA TRP A 11 -8.31 3.79 14.63
C TRP A 11 -9.53 3.00 14.18
N ASP A 12 -9.56 1.72 14.54
CA ASP A 12 -10.72 0.83 14.43
C ASP A 12 -10.91 0.09 15.77
N GLY A 13 -11.75 0.66 16.64
CA GLY A 13 -11.85 0.24 18.04
C GLY A 13 -10.51 0.40 18.76
N ASP A 14 -9.98 -0.70 19.30
CA ASP A 14 -8.69 -0.75 19.99
C ASP A 14 -7.49 -0.90 19.03
N TRP A 15 -7.75 -1.05 17.73
CA TRP A 15 -6.72 -1.26 16.72
C TRP A 15 -6.32 0.04 16.04
N PHE A 16 -5.04 0.18 15.74
CA PHE A 16 -4.48 1.32 15.01
C PHE A 16 -3.79 0.83 13.73
N THR A 17 -4.00 1.54 12.63
CA THR A 17 -3.31 1.30 11.37
C THR A 17 -2.33 2.42 11.03
N VAL A 18 -1.13 2.03 10.61
CA VAL A 18 -0.15 2.94 9.99
C VAL A 18 -0.46 3.22 8.51
N GLY A 19 -1.50 2.57 7.95
CA GLY A 19 -1.91 2.72 6.56
C GLY A 19 -1.27 1.73 5.58
N ASP A 20 -0.61 0.69 6.07
CA ASP A 20 -0.08 -0.40 5.26
C ASP A 20 -1.20 -1.35 4.84
N LEU A 21 -1.15 -1.77 3.59
CA LEU A 21 -2.02 -2.79 3.00
C LEU A 21 -1.22 -4.07 2.81
N GLY A 22 -1.88 -5.18 3.06
CA GLY A 22 -1.31 -6.49 2.87
C GLY A 22 -2.38 -7.56 2.83
N ARG A 23 -1.94 -8.76 2.49
CA ARG A 23 -2.77 -9.95 2.39
C ARG A 23 -2.16 -11.07 3.21
N VAL A 24 -3.02 -11.95 3.69
CA VAL A 24 -2.65 -13.18 4.40
C VAL A 24 -3.02 -14.36 3.52
N ASP A 25 -2.09 -15.29 3.32
CA ASP A 25 -2.38 -16.52 2.58
C ASP A 25 -3.03 -17.61 3.47
N SER A 26 -3.32 -18.76 2.87
CA SER A 26 -3.93 -19.90 3.58
C SER A 26 -3.04 -20.55 4.63
N GLU A 27 -1.73 -20.33 4.57
CA GLU A 27 -0.74 -20.86 5.51
C GLU A 27 -0.45 -19.87 6.65
N GLY A 28 -1.00 -18.66 6.58
CA GLY A 28 -0.86 -17.62 7.61
C GLY A 28 0.32 -16.67 7.37
N TYR A 29 0.96 -16.72 6.21
CA TYR A 29 2.01 -15.76 5.86
C TYR A 29 1.41 -14.41 5.46
N VAL A 30 2.03 -13.35 5.96
CA VAL A 30 1.64 -11.96 5.69
C VAL A 30 2.53 -11.39 4.58
N TYR A 31 1.89 -10.81 3.57
CA TYR A 31 2.53 -10.13 2.46
C TYR A 31 2.19 -8.65 2.51
N LEU A 32 3.19 -7.79 2.26
CA LEU A 32 3.03 -6.34 2.21
C LEU A 32 2.79 -5.92 0.76
N ASP A 33 1.60 -5.39 0.48
CA ASP A 33 1.19 -5.00 -0.88
C ASP A 33 1.43 -3.50 -1.15
N GLY A 34 1.57 -2.68 -0.09
CA GLY A 34 1.94 -1.26 -0.21
C GLY A 34 1.20 -0.35 0.77
N ARG A 35 1.05 0.93 0.43
CA ARG A 35 0.32 1.91 1.25
C ARG A 35 -1.09 2.13 0.71
N ARG A 36 -2.05 2.30 1.61
CA ARG A 36 -3.44 2.67 1.24
C ARG A 36 -3.53 4.00 0.51
N THR A 37 -2.65 4.95 0.82
CA THR A 37 -2.62 6.27 0.17
C THR A 37 -2.11 6.21 -1.27
N ASP A 38 -1.35 5.17 -1.60
CA ASP A 38 -0.66 5.05 -2.88
C ASP A 38 -1.44 4.08 -3.81
N LEU A 39 -2.52 3.47 -3.32
CA LEU A 39 -3.38 2.59 -4.08
C LEU A 39 -4.08 3.35 -5.21
N ILE A 40 -3.88 2.90 -6.44
CA ILE A 40 -4.57 3.42 -7.63
C ILE A 40 -5.74 2.50 -7.97
N ILE A 41 -6.91 3.07 -8.24
CA ILE A 41 -8.09 2.32 -8.71
C ILE A 41 -8.31 2.62 -10.20
N SER A 42 -8.21 1.59 -11.04
CA SER A 42 -8.40 1.71 -12.50
C SER A 42 -9.36 0.63 -13.00
N GLY A 43 -10.45 1.04 -13.66
CA GLY A 43 -11.46 0.09 -14.17
C GLY A 43 -12.11 -0.80 -13.10
N GLY A 44 -12.12 -0.36 -11.84
CA GLY A 44 -12.59 -1.16 -10.69
C GLY A 44 -11.58 -2.18 -10.17
N GLN A 45 -10.33 -2.15 -10.65
CA GLN A 45 -9.24 -3.00 -10.19
C GLN A 45 -8.28 -2.20 -9.30
N ASN A 46 -7.79 -2.84 -8.24
CA ASN A 46 -6.73 -2.31 -7.38
C ASN A 46 -5.37 -2.46 -8.07
N VAL A 47 -4.65 -1.35 -8.19
CA VAL A 47 -3.31 -1.29 -8.76
C VAL A 47 -2.35 -0.80 -7.67
N TYR A 48 -1.41 -1.65 -7.29
CA TYR A 48 -0.43 -1.39 -6.23
C TYR A 48 0.89 -0.93 -6.86
N PRO A 49 1.23 0.39 -6.83
CA PRO A 49 2.40 0.90 -7.55
C PRO A 49 3.70 0.25 -7.10
N ALA A 50 3.85 -0.05 -5.80
CA ALA A 50 5.04 -0.70 -5.25
C ALA A 50 5.37 -2.05 -5.92
N GLU A 51 4.36 -2.85 -6.26
CA GLU A 51 4.57 -4.13 -6.98
C GLU A 51 5.09 -3.87 -8.40
N ILE A 52 4.54 -2.87 -9.07
CA ILE A 52 4.93 -2.49 -10.43
C ILE A 52 6.34 -1.91 -10.42
N GLU A 53 6.65 -1.03 -9.47
CA GLU A 53 7.97 -0.43 -9.29
C GLU A 53 9.04 -1.49 -9.01
N ALA A 54 8.74 -2.49 -8.16
CA ALA A 54 9.66 -3.58 -7.89
C ALA A 54 10.03 -4.36 -9.17
N ILE A 55 9.06 -4.56 -10.08
CA ILE A 55 9.29 -5.22 -11.37
C ILE A 55 10.07 -4.29 -12.33
N LEU A 56 9.64 -3.04 -12.47
CA LEU A 56 10.26 -2.08 -13.37
C LEU A 56 11.71 -1.76 -12.98
N GLY A 57 12.01 -1.72 -11.68
CA GLY A 57 13.35 -1.47 -11.17
C GLY A 57 14.36 -2.57 -11.50
N ALA A 58 13.89 -3.76 -11.88
CA ALA A 58 14.74 -4.84 -12.36
C ALA A 58 15.07 -4.74 -13.86
N LEU A 59 14.43 -3.84 -14.62
CA LEU A 59 14.61 -3.73 -16.06
C LEU A 59 15.83 -2.86 -16.41
N PRO A 60 16.70 -3.29 -17.35
CA PRO A 60 17.80 -2.47 -17.84
C PRO A 60 17.30 -1.17 -18.47
N GLY A 61 17.88 -0.03 -18.08
CA GLY A 61 17.54 1.30 -18.59
C GLY A 61 16.47 2.05 -17.81
N VAL A 62 15.93 1.47 -16.74
CA VAL A 62 15.09 2.18 -15.77
C VAL A 62 15.99 2.73 -14.65
N GLU A 63 16.12 4.05 -14.57
CA GLU A 63 17.03 4.71 -13.60
C GLU A 63 16.30 5.32 -12.40
N LEU A 64 15.02 5.67 -12.52
CA LEU A 64 14.22 6.29 -11.47
C LEU A 64 12.76 5.83 -11.54
N LEU A 65 12.16 5.61 -10.37
CA LEU A 65 10.74 5.31 -10.17
C LEU A 65 10.16 6.28 -9.14
N ALA A 66 8.89 6.62 -9.30
CA ALA A 66 8.15 7.46 -8.36
C ALA A 66 6.66 7.12 -8.43
N ALA A 67 6.08 6.83 -7.27
CA ALA A 67 4.66 6.65 -7.02
C ALA A 67 4.04 7.91 -6.39
#